data_AF-A0A1B2FL55-F1
#
_entry.id   AF-A0A1B2FL55-F1
#
_cell.length_a   1.000
_cell.length_b   1.000
_cell.length_c   1.000
_cell.angle_alpha   90.00
_cell.angle_beta   90.00
_cell.angle_gamma   90.00
#
_symmetry.space_group_name_H-M   'P 1'
#
loop_
_entity.id
_entity.type
_entity.pdbx_description
1 polymer ?
#
loop_
_entity_poly.entity_id
_entity_poly.type
_entity_poly.pdbx_seq_one_letter_code
_entity_poly.pdbx_strand_id
1 'polypeptide(L)'
;RSKLASFSIAKYGAQSGNDWQWFPDAGNGVLTSGQNVTGNNPNDANTLVDSTFQQGWAQHLVSQWGTAAGGGLRYYILDNEPSIWFSTHRDVHPVGPTMDEIRDKMLDYGAKIKTVDPSALIVGPEEWGWSGYTLSGYDQQYGGLHGWSFMPDRNNHGGWDYLPWLLDQLRQNNLSTGRRLLDVFSVHYYPQGGEFGNDTSSAMQLRRNRTRSLWDPNYIDETWINDKVQLIPRLKNWVSTYYPGTLTAITEYNWGAESHINGATTQADILGIFGREGLD
;
A
#
# COMPACT_ATOMS: atom_id res chain seq x y z
N ARG A 1 -25.13 0.06 -17.26
CA ARG A 1 -23.95 0.06 -18.17
C ARG A 1 -23.45 -1.37 -18.29
N SER A 2 -22.99 -1.81 -19.46
CA SER A 2 -22.35 -3.12 -19.65
C SER A 2 -20.94 -3.14 -19.05
N LYS A 3 -20.43 -4.32 -18.68
CA LYS A 3 -19.04 -4.50 -18.22
C LYS A 3 -18.04 -4.26 -19.37
N LEU A 4 -16.81 -3.88 -19.03
CA LEU A 4 -15.65 -3.77 -19.92
C LEU A 4 -14.49 -4.61 -19.35
N ALA A 5 -13.50 -4.97 -20.18
CA ALA A 5 -12.37 -5.80 -19.78
C ALA A 5 -11.06 -5.32 -20.43
N SER A 6 -10.01 -5.14 -19.63
CA SER A 6 -8.73 -4.61 -20.10
C SER A 6 -7.94 -5.56 -21.00
N PHE A 7 -8.18 -6.87 -20.87
CA PHE A 7 -7.53 -7.93 -21.65
C PHE A 7 -8.55 -8.79 -22.42
N SER A 8 -9.37 -8.16 -23.25
CA SER A 8 -10.29 -8.85 -24.18
C SER A 8 -9.59 -9.94 -25.00
N ILE A 9 -10.09 -11.17 -24.94
CA ILE A 9 -9.55 -12.31 -25.70
C ILE A 9 -9.71 -12.10 -27.20
N ALA A 10 -10.87 -11.56 -27.62
CA ALA A 10 -11.12 -11.24 -29.02
C ALA A 10 -10.10 -10.22 -29.57
N LYS A 11 -9.58 -9.32 -28.73
CA LYS A 11 -8.61 -8.29 -29.12
C LYS A 11 -7.15 -8.73 -29.00
N TYR A 12 -6.79 -9.39 -27.90
CA TYR A 12 -5.39 -9.70 -27.55
C TYR A 12 -5.00 -11.17 -27.75
N GLY A 13 -5.93 -12.00 -28.23
CA GLY A 13 -5.71 -13.40 -28.53
C GLY A 13 -5.91 -14.33 -27.34
N ALA A 14 -5.60 -15.61 -27.55
CA ALA A 14 -5.83 -16.68 -26.59
C ALA A 14 -4.97 -16.49 -25.31
N GLN A 15 -5.62 -16.64 -24.17
CA GLN A 15 -5.04 -16.44 -22.84
C GLN A 15 -5.22 -17.71 -21.99
N SER A 16 -4.46 -17.84 -20.91
CA SER A 16 -4.45 -19.02 -20.03
C SER A 16 -5.65 -19.12 -19.09
N GLY A 17 -6.40 -18.02 -18.93
CA GLY A 17 -7.61 -18.00 -18.11
C GLY A 17 -8.52 -16.83 -18.47
N ASN A 18 -9.79 -16.95 -18.08
CA ASN A 18 -10.84 -15.97 -18.32
C ASN A 18 -11.98 -16.10 -17.30
N ASP A 19 -12.82 -15.08 -17.21
CA ASP A 19 -14.10 -15.14 -16.50
C ASP A 19 -15.14 -15.90 -17.34
N TRP A 20 -14.98 -17.22 -17.43
CA TRP A 20 -15.83 -18.08 -18.27
C TRP A 20 -17.31 -18.07 -17.86
N GLN A 21 -17.64 -17.74 -16.60
CA GLN A 21 -19.00 -17.82 -16.08
C GLN A 21 -19.77 -16.52 -16.29
N TRP A 22 -19.14 -15.35 -16.12
CA TRP A 22 -19.86 -14.08 -16.10
C TRP A 22 -19.37 -13.05 -17.12
N PHE A 23 -18.22 -13.24 -17.75
CA PHE A 23 -17.72 -12.40 -18.84
C PHE A 23 -16.65 -13.13 -19.69
N PRO A 24 -17.05 -14.08 -20.56
CA PRO A 24 -16.10 -15.01 -21.18
C PRO A 24 -14.97 -14.38 -22.02
N ASP A 25 -15.17 -13.16 -22.54
CA ASP A 25 -14.14 -12.43 -23.29
C ASP A 25 -13.10 -11.74 -22.38
N ALA A 26 -13.35 -11.63 -21.08
CA ALA A 26 -12.42 -11.05 -20.11
C ALA A 26 -11.32 -12.07 -19.77
N GLY A 27 -10.18 -11.97 -20.46
CA GLY A 27 -8.99 -12.76 -20.18
C GLY A 27 -8.19 -12.25 -18.97
N ASN A 28 -7.33 -13.11 -18.41
CA ASN A 28 -6.48 -12.80 -17.25
C ASN A 28 -5.21 -11.98 -17.58
N GLY A 29 -5.02 -11.59 -18.83
CA GLY A 29 -3.85 -10.86 -19.32
C GLY A 29 -2.58 -11.71 -19.38
N VAL A 30 -2.69 -13.03 -19.45
CA VAL A 30 -1.56 -13.97 -19.57
C VAL A 30 -1.78 -14.88 -20.77
N LEU A 31 -0.84 -14.88 -21.71
CA LEU A 31 -0.86 -15.73 -22.90
C LEU A 31 -0.79 -17.22 -22.51
N THR A 32 -1.18 -18.10 -23.43
CA THR A 32 -1.05 -19.56 -23.24
C THR A 32 0.39 -20.04 -23.04
N SER A 33 1.39 -19.23 -23.40
CA SER A 33 2.81 -19.48 -23.11
C SER A 33 3.23 -19.17 -21.67
N GLY A 34 2.34 -18.58 -20.86
CA GLY A 34 2.65 -18.07 -19.52
C GLY A 34 3.22 -16.65 -19.50
N GLN A 35 3.53 -16.07 -20.66
CA GLN A 35 3.98 -14.67 -20.75
C GLN A 35 2.80 -13.71 -20.60
N ASN A 36 3.03 -12.55 -19.98
CA ASN A 36 1.99 -11.54 -19.85
C ASN A 36 1.66 -10.92 -21.21
N VAL A 37 0.37 -10.62 -21.43
CA VAL A 37 -0.03 -9.69 -22.48
C VAL A 37 0.55 -8.31 -22.12
N THR A 38 1.18 -7.65 -23.08
CA THR A 38 1.77 -6.31 -22.93
C THR A 38 1.27 -5.40 -24.05
N GLY A 39 1.33 -4.08 -23.83
CA GLY A 39 0.87 -3.09 -24.82
C GLY A 39 -0.65 -3.03 -24.99
N ASN A 40 -1.42 -3.49 -24.00
CA ASN A 40 -2.87 -3.30 -24.01
C ASN A 40 -3.21 -1.81 -23.91
N ASN A 41 -4.34 -1.42 -24.52
CA ASN A 41 -4.83 -0.06 -24.43
C ASN A 41 -5.56 0.13 -23.08
N PRO A 42 -5.11 1.02 -22.18
CA PRO A 42 -5.79 1.25 -20.91
C PRO A 42 -7.24 1.75 -21.10
N ASN A 43 -7.55 2.36 -22.25
CA ASN A 43 -8.90 2.84 -22.56
C ASN A 43 -9.92 1.75 -22.91
N ASP A 44 -9.51 0.47 -22.97
CA ASP A 44 -10.44 -0.63 -23.21
C ASP A 44 -11.45 -0.79 -22.07
N ALA A 45 -11.05 -0.47 -20.84
CA ALA A 45 -11.91 -0.56 -19.67
C ALA A 45 -11.81 0.63 -18.71
N ASN A 46 -10.87 1.55 -18.93
CA ASN A 46 -10.58 2.62 -17.99
C ASN A 46 -10.55 4.00 -18.65
N THR A 47 -10.75 5.04 -17.85
CA THR A 47 -10.54 6.43 -18.26
C THR A 47 -9.46 7.03 -17.38
N LEU A 48 -8.49 7.71 -18.00
CA LEU A 48 -7.49 8.44 -17.25
C LEU A 48 -8.17 9.65 -16.58
N VAL A 49 -7.90 9.84 -15.30
CA VAL A 49 -8.40 10.95 -14.48
C VAL A 49 -7.25 11.56 -13.68
N ASP A 50 -7.49 12.72 -13.07
CA ASP A 50 -6.51 13.46 -12.29
C ASP A 50 -7.03 13.82 -10.89
N SER A 51 -6.23 14.58 -10.14
CA SER A 51 -6.56 15.03 -8.79
C SER A 51 -7.73 16.02 -8.76
N THR A 52 -8.02 16.75 -9.84
CA THR A 52 -9.18 17.66 -9.92
C THR A 52 -10.47 16.87 -10.06
N PHE A 53 -10.46 15.76 -10.80
CA PHE A 53 -11.58 14.83 -10.82
C PHE A 53 -11.90 14.31 -9.42
N GLN A 54 -10.90 13.87 -8.65
CA GLN A 54 -11.11 13.40 -7.27
C GLN A 54 -11.43 14.53 -6.29
N GLN A 55 -10.95 15.75 -6.54
CA GLN A 55 -11.38 16.92 -5.77
C GLN A 55 -12.89 17.13 -5.84
N GLY A 56 -13.51 16.88 -7.00
CA GLY A 56 -14.96 16.90 -7.15
C GLY A 56 -15.67 15.90 -6.23
N TRP A 57 -15.07 14.73 -6.00
CA TRP A 57 -15.61 13.76 -5.05
C TRP A 57 -15.50 14.24 -3.60
N ALA A 58 -14.36 14.83 -3.21
CA ALA A 58 -14.23 15.46 -1.89
C ALA A 58 -15.25 16.59 -1.68
N GLN A 59 -15.50 17.42 -2.69
CA GLN A 59 -16.51 18.49 -2.64
C GLN A 59 -17.91 17.93 -2.45
N HIS A 60 -18.22 16.84 -3.15
CA HIS A 60 -19.48 16.14 -2.98
C HIS A 60 -19.64 15.63 -1.54
N LEU A 61 -18.61 14.96 -0.99
CA LEU A 61 -18.62 14.43 0.37
C LEU A 61 -18.83 15.52 1.42
N VAL A 62 -18.11 16.64 1.34
CA VAL A 62 -18.31 17.78 2.24
C VAL A 62 -19.70 18.39 2.10
N SER A 63 -20.24 18.46 0.88
CA SER A 63 -21.59 18.98 0.66
C SER A 63 -22.67 18.10 1.27
N GLN A 64 -22.47 16.77 1.31
CA GLN A 64 -23.43 15.82 1.88
C GLN A 64 -23.31 15.71 3.41
N TRP A 65 -22.09 15.73 3.94
CA TRP A 65 -21.81 15.32 5.31
C TRP A 65 -21.25 16.45 6.19
N GLY A 66 -20.97 17.62 5.61
CA GLY A 66 -20.20 18.68 6.25
C GLY A 66 -18.69 18.39 6.27
N THR A 67 -17.91 19.33 6.79
CA THR A 67 -16.46 19.15 7.01
C THR A 67 -16.19 18.22 8.19
N ALA A 68 -14.99 17.65 8.28
CA ALA A 68 -14.58 16.79 9.40
C ALA A 68 -14.76 17.47 10.77
N ALA A 69 -14.43 18.76 10.91
CA ALA A 69 -14.64 19.55 12.13
C ALA A 69 -16.13 19.71 12.50
N GLY A 70 -17.03 19.58 11.53
CA GLY A 70 -18.49 19.61 11.69
C GLY A 70 -19.11 18.23 11.88
N GLY A 71 -18.30 17.17 12.02
CA GLY A 71 -18.77 15.79 12.15
C GLY A 71 -18.88 15.02 10.83
N GLY A 72 -18.42 15.59 9.72
CA GLY A 72 -18.37 14.93 8.41
C GLY A 72 -17.26 13.89 8.28
N LEU A 73 -16.96 13.49 7.03
CA LEU A 73 -15.92 12.49 6.75
C LEU A 73 -14.56 12.95 7.27
N ARG A 74 -13.96 12.15 8.15
CA ARG A 74 -12.72 12.50 8.85
C ARG A 74 -11.46 12.04 8.15
N TYR A 75 -11.44 10.87 7.52
CA TYR A 75 -10.23 10.26 6.96
C TYR A 75 -10.35 10.09 5.45
N TYR A 76 -9.32 10.53 4.73
CA TYR A 76 -9.13 10.28 3.30
C TYR A 76 -7.85 9.49 3.12
N ILE A 77 -7.97 8.28 2.58
CA ILE A 77 -6.83 7.41 2.27
C ILE A 77 -6.37 7.71 0.84
N LEU A 78 -5.06 7.88 0.64
CA LEU A 78 -4.47 8.10 -0.68
C LEU A 78 -4.09 6.77 -1.32
N ASP A 79 -5.03 6.23 -2.10
CA ASP A 79 -4.86 5.00 -2.89
C ASP A 79 -4.58 3.75 -2.04
N ASN A 80 -3.92 2.72 -2.59
CA ASN A 80 -3.64 1.45 -1.94
C ASN A 80 -2.41 0.78 -2.57
N GLU A 81 -1.41 0.45 -1.74
CA GLU A 81 -0.21 -0.33 -2.11
C GLU A 81 0.48 0.14 -3.41
N PRO A 82 0.83 1.44 -3.52
CA PRO A 82 1.25 2.01 -4.79
C PRO A 82 2.49 1.36 -5.39
N SER A 83 3.46 0.94 -4.57
CA SER A 83 4.67 0.31 -5.11
C SER A 83 4.40 -0.97 -5.92
N ILE A 84 3.29 -1.68 -5.70
CA ILE A 84 2.96 -2.92 -6.43
C ILE A 84 1.82 -2.75 -7.44
N TRP A 85 1.47 -1.52 -7.83
CA TRP A 85 0.53 -1.27 -8.92
C TRP A 85 0.91 -2.01 -10.22
N PHE A 86 2.21 -2.20 -10.49
CA PHE A 86 2.70 -2.96 -11.64
C PHE A 86 2.28 -4.44 -11.66
N SER A 87 1.84 -4.96 -10.52
CA SER A 87 1.28 -6.31 -10.39
C SER A 87 -0.24 -6.25 -10.32
N THR A 88 -0.78 -5.58 -9.29
CA THR A 88 -2.22 -5.54 -8.99
C THR A 88 -3.03 -4.85 -10.09
N HIS A 89 -2.48 -3.79 -10.68
CA HIS A 89 -3.09 -2.96 -11.71
C HIS A 89 -2.25 -2.97 -13.00
N ARG A 90 -1.63 -4.11 -13.32
CA ARG A 90 -0.76 -4.30 -14.49
C ARG A 90 -1.39 -3.85 -15.80
N ASP A 91 -2.72 -3.91 -15.91
CA ASP A 91 -3.46 -3.50 -17.10
C ASP A 91 -3.43 -1.99 -17.36
N VAL A 92 -3.20 -1.16 -16.35
CA VAL A 92 -3.21 0.31 -16.46
C VAL A 92 -1.92 0.98 -15.98
N HIS A 93 -1.15 0.33 -15.11
CA HIS A 93 0.10 0.85 -14.58
C HIS A 93 1.18 -0.25 -14.61
N PRO A 94 1.70 -0.64 -15.79
CA PRO A 94 2.54 -1.84 -15.95
C PRO A 94 3.99 -1.69 -15.47
N VAL A 95 4.45 -0.48 -15.17
CA VAL A 95 5.82 -0.20 -14.69
C VAL A 95 5.70 0.37 -13.29
N GLY A 96 6.42 -0.21 -12.32
CA GLY A 96 6.28 0.21 -10.93
C GLY A 96 6.57 1.71 -10.75
N PRO A 97 5.79 2.43 -9.94
CA PRO A 97 6.00 3.87 -9.76
C PRO A 97 7.32 4.14 -9.05
N THR A 98 7.98 5.22 -9.42
CA THR A 98 9.15 5.74 -8.69
C THR A 98 8.72 6.41 -7.39
N MET A 99 9.65 6.62 -6.47
CA MET A 99 9.36 7.38 -5.26
C MET A 99 8.98 8.84 -5.56
N ASP A 100 9.51 9.44 -6.63
CA ASP A 100 9.09 10.75 -7.13
C ASP A 100 7.60 10.78 -7.54
N GLU A 101 7.15 9.79 -8.31
CA GLU A 101 5.74 9.72 -8.74
C GLU A 101 4.80 9.69 -7.53
N ILE A 102 5.15 8.90 -6.50
CA ILE A 102 4.31 8.81 -5.30
C ILE A 102 4.38 10.08 -4.46
N ARG A 103 5.56 10.70 -4.29
CA ARG A 103 5.68 12.03 -3.66
C ARG A 103 4.75 13.03 -4.35
N ASP A 104 4.83 13.12 -5.67
CA ASP A 104 4.09 14.12 -6.44
C ASP A 104 2.58 13.87 -6.35
N LYS A 105 2.14 12.61 -6.40
CA LYS A 105 0.72 12.24 -6.18
C LYS A 105 0.24 12.62 -4.78
N MET A 106 1.01 12.33 -3.73
CA MET A 106 0.61 12.67 -2.36
C MET A 106 0.52 14.19 -2.15
N LEU A 107 1.49 14.95 -2.70
CA LEU A 107 1.46 16.40 -2.66
C LEU A 107 0.27 16.99 -3.41
N ASP A 108 0.02 16.52 -4.63
CA ASP A 108 -1.08 17.03 -5.46
C ASP A 108 -2.45 16.68 -4.86
N TYR A 109 -2.75 15.39 -4.68
CA TYR A 109 -4.05 14.95 -4.18
C TYR A 109 -4.30 15.43 -2.75
N GLY A 110 -3.27 15.43 -1.91
CA GLY A 110 -3.39 15.95 -0.55
C GLY A 110 -3.71 17.45 -0.51
N ALA A 111 -3.09 18.25 -1.39
CA ALA A 111 -3.40 19.67 -1.49
C ALA A 111 -4.84 19.91 -1.99
N LYS A 112 -5.34 19.12 -2.94
CA LYS A 112 -6.73 19.21 -3.43
C LYS A 112 -7.73 18.91 -2.32
N ILE A 113 -7.53 17.82 -1.58
CA ILE A 113 -8.41 17.40 -0.48
C ILE A 113 -8.39 18.44 0.63
N LYS A 114 -7.21 18.85 1.12
CA LYS A 114 -7.10 19.87 2.19
C LYS A 114 -7.71 21.21 1.79
N THR A 115 -7.79 21.52 0.50
CA THR A 115 -8.41 22.77 0.00
C THR A 115 -9.93 22.71 0.10
N VAL A 116 -10.51 21.52 -0.06
CA VAL A 116 -11.94 21.29 0.13
C VAL A 116 -12.28 21.20 1.62
N ASP A 117 -11.48 20.46 2.39
CA ASP A 117 -11.64 20.32 3.84
C ASP A 117 -10.30 20.39 4.57
N PRO A 118 -9.93 21.56 5.12
CA PRO A 118 -8.69 21.71 5.88
C PRO A 118 -8.67 20.92 7.20
N SER A 119 -9.84 20.48 7.70
CA SER A 119 -9.99 19.80 8.99
C SER A 119 -9.94 18.27 8.89
N ALA A 120 -10.04 17.72 7.68
CA ALA A 120 -9.92 16.29 7.45
C ALA A 120 -8.48 15.80 7.62
N LEU A 121 -8.33 14.52 7.95
CA LEU A 121 -7.07 13.81 8.10
C LEU A 121 -6.79 12.98 6.84
N ILE A 122 -5.58 13.10 6.32
CA ILE A 122 -5.09 12.34 5.17
C ILE A 122 -4.18 11.20 5.65
N VAL A 123 -4.42 10.02 5.11
CA VAL A 123 -3.76 8.75 5.45
C VAL A 123 -3.03 8.21 4.22
N GLY A 124 -1.82 7.69 4.40
CA GLY A 124 -1.04 7.06 3.33
C GLY A 124 0.41 6.78 3.72
N PRO A 125 1.20 6.14 2.84
CA PRO A 125 0.87 5.75 1.47
C PRO A 125 0.21 4.37 1.30
N GLU A 126 -0.17 3.67 2.38
CA GLU A 126 -0.75 2.32 2.32
C GLU A 126 0.20 1.28 1.68
N GLU A 127 1.51 1.34 1.97
CA GLU A 127 2.46 0.40 1.35
C GLU A 127 2.32 -1.03 1.88
N TRP A 128 2.44 -2.01 0.96
CA TRP A 128 1.96 -3.39 1.14
C TRP A 128 2.69 -4.23 2.20
N GLY A 129 3.95 -3.90 2.48
CA GLY A 129 4.79 -4.76 3.31
C GLY A 129 6.29 -4.48 3.16
N TRP A 130 7.10 -5.42 3.65
CA TRP A 130 8.52 -5.21 3.96
C TRP A 130 9.34 -4.52 2.85
N SER A 131 9.27 -5.01 1.61
CA SER A 131 10.01 -4.41 0.49
C SER A 131 9.49 -3.01 0.14
N GLY A 132 8.16 -2.82 0.18
CA GLY A 132 7.49 -1.53 -0.01
C GLY A 132 7.87 -0.48 1.01
N TYR A 133 8.49 -0.86 2.13
CA TYR A 133 8.96 0.12 3.11
C TYR A 133 10.26 0.81 2.72
N THR A 134 11.10 0.15 1.90
CA THR A 134 12.48 0.61 1.61
C THR A 134 12.80 0.74 0.13
N LEU A 135 12.03 0.09 -0.75
CA LEU A 135 12.17 0.13 -2.20
C LEU A 135 10.90 0.69 -2.83
N SER A 136 11.03 1.61 -3.78
CA SER A 136 9.90 2.05 -4.59
C SER A 136 9.37 0.93 -5.48
N GLY A 137 8.22 1.13 -6.10
CA GLY A 137 7.65 0.15 -7.01
C GLY A 137 8.56 -0.13 -8.21
N TYR A 138 9.19 0.92 -8.72
CA TYR A 138 10.16 0.82 -9.80
C TYR A 138 11.33 -0.12 -9.43
N ASP A 139 11.91 0.06 -8.24
CA ASP A 139 13.03 -0.76 -7.78
C ASP A 139 12.61 -2.20 -7.44
N GLN A 140 11.42 -2.40 -6.86
CA GLN A 140 10.88 -3.73 -6.61
C GLN A 140 10.70 -4.52 -7.91
N GLN A 141 10.08 -3.90 -8.92
CA GLN A 141 9.91 -4.50 -10.24
C GLN A 141 11.27 -4.74 -10.92
N TYR A 142 12.16 -3.75 -10.87
CA TYR A 142 13.49 -3.86 -11.47
C TYR A 142 14.27 -5.01 -10.86
N GLY A 143 14.30 -5.13 -9.53
CA GLY A 143 14.96 -6.21 -8.83
C GLY A 143 14.40 -7.59 -9.15
N GLY A 144 13.07 -7.70 -9.28
CA GLY A 144 12.41 -8.94 -9.71
C GLY A 144 12.80 -9.39 -11.13
N LEU A 145 13.11 -8.45 -12.03
CA LEU A 145 13.43 -8.71 -13.44
C LEU A 145 14.95 -8.79 -13.73
N HIS A 146 15.78 -8.06 -12.99
CA HIS A 146 17.20 -7.86 -13.29
C HIS A 146 18.13 -8.26 -12.13
N GLY A 147 17.58 -8.73 -11.01
CA GLY A 147 18.31 -9.06 -9.80
C GLY A 147 18.57 -7.85 -8.89
N TRP A 148 19.03 -8.14 -7.67
CA TRP A 148 19.03 -7.16 -6.57
C TRP A 148 20.34 -6.38 -6.37
N SER A 149 21.26 -6.43 -7.34
CA SER A 149 22.59 -5.82 -7.21
C SER A 149 22.61 -4.30 -7.47
N PHE A 150 21.60 -3.78 -8.17
CA PHE A 150 21.48 -2.35 -8.48
C PHE A 150 20.02 -1.92 -8.49
N MET A 151 19.70 -0.91 -7.69
CA MET A 151 18.36 -0.34 -7.54
C MET A 151 18.37 1.08 -8.16
N PRO A 152 17.88 1.26 -9.39
CA PRO A 152 18.05 2.51 -10.13
C PRO A 152 17.44 3.73 -9.43
N ASP A 153 16.23 3.59 -8.88
CA ASP A 153 15.51 4.71 -8.25
C ASP A 153 16.18 5.11 -6.94
N ARG A 154 16.48 4.14 -6.06
CA ARG A 154 17.30 4.34 -4.86
C ARG A 154 18.65 4.99 -5.17
N ASN A 155 19.34 4.51 -6.21
CA ASN A 155 20.64 5.07 -6.60
C ASN A 155 20.52 6.52 -7.06
N ASN A 156 19.48 6.84 -7.83
CA ASN A 156 19.19 8.21 -8.27
C ASN A 156 18.85 9.13 -7.09
N HIS A 157 18.37 8.57 -5.98
CA HIS A 157 18.05 9.28 -4.74
C HIS A 157 19.14 9.16 -3.68
N GLY A 158 20.40 8.96 -4.07
CA GLY A 158 21.53 8.99 -3.12
C GLY A 158 21.52 7.87 -2.08
N GLY A 159 20.88 6.74 -2.39
CA GLY A 159 20.86 5.56 -1.52
C GLY A 159 19.79 5.59 -0.43
N TRP A 160 18.81 6.49 -0.52
CA TRP A 160 17.72 6.58 0.46
C TRP A 160 16.80 5.35 0.45
N ASP A 161 16.28 5.01 1.63
CA ASP A 161 15.12 4.14 1.76
C ASP A 161 13.85 4.90 1.36
N TYR A 162 12.95 4.23 0.64
CA TYR A 162 11.76 4.82 0.05
C TYR A 162 10.84 5.55 1.06
N LEU A 163 10.27 4.88 2.07
CA LEU A 163 9.34 5.54 2.99
C LEU A 163 9.98 6.61 3.87
N PRO A 164 11.21 6.42 4.41
CA PRO A 164 11.97 7.50 5.03
C PRO A 164 12.15 8.73 4.14
N TRP A 165 12.50 8.54 2.87
CA TRP A 165 12.63 9.64 1.92
C TRP A 165 11.28 10.32 1.67
N LEU A 166 10.22 9.55 1.48
CA LEU A 166 8.88 10.08 1.22
C LEU A 166 8.39 10.96 2.39
N LEU A 167 8.58 10.50 3.64
CA LEU A 167 8.30 11.29 4.84
C LEU A 167 9.11 12.59 4.85
N ASP A 168 10.41 12.52 4.55
CA ASP A 168 11.27 13.70 4.52
C ASP A 168 10.86 14.71 3.43
N GLN A 169 10.47 14.24 2.23
CA GLN A 169 9.96 15.10 1.17
C GLN A 169 8.68 15.84 1.58
N LEU A 170 7.74 15.14 2.22
CA LEU A 170 6.51 15.73 2.73
C LEU A 170 6.78 16.71 3.89
N ARG A 171 7.77 16.43 4.75
CA ARG A 171 8.22 17.35 5.80
C ARG A 171 8.81 18.63 5.19
N GLN A 172 9.69 18.51 4.20
CA GLN A 172 10.28 19.66 3.51
C GLN A 172 9.20 20.53 2.84
N ASN A 173 8.23 19.90 2.17
CA ASN A 173 7.09 20.61 1.59
C ASN A 173 6.27 21.35 2.65
N ASN A 174 5.92 20.69 3.76
CA ASN A 174 5.18 21.32 4.86
C ASN A 174 5.95 22.49 5.47
N LEU A 175 7.26 22.37 5.68
CA LEU A 175 8.09 23.46 6.20
C LEU A 175 8.09 24.67 5.25
N SER A 176 8.10 24.43 3.94
CA SER A 176 8.13 25.49 2.92
C SER A 176 6.78 26.18 2.72
N THR A 177 5.66 25.47 2.90
CA THR A 177 4.31 25.98 2.63
C THR A 177 3.52 26.34 3.88
N GLY A 178 3.94 25.86 5.05
CA GLY A 178 3.21 25.96 6.31
C GLY A 178 1.96 25.08 6.37
N ARG A 179 1.82 24.11 5.45
CA ARG A 179 0.62 23.26 5.34
C ARG A 179 0.96 21.78 5.36
N ARG A 180 0.39 21.07 6.35
CA ARG A 180 0.46 19.61 6.44
C ARG A 180 -0.50 18.96 5.43
N LEU A 181 0.05 18.04 4.61
CA LEU A 181 -0.70 17.29 3.59
C LEU A 181 -0.84 15.80 3.90
N LEU A 182 -0.03 15.26 4.82
CA LEU A 182 -0.17 13.91 5.36
C LEU A 182 -0.31 13.99 6.87
N ASP A 183 -1.36 13.41 7.43
CA ASP A 183 -1.63 13.43 8.86
C ASP A 183 -1.35 12.08 9.53
N VAL A 184 -1.56 10.97 8.82
CA VAL A 184 -1.34 9.60 9.31
C VAL A 184 -0.44 8.84 8.33
N PHE A 185 0.73 8.43 8.79
CA PHE A 185 1.64 7.57 8.05
C PHE A 185 1.22 6.11 8.24
N SER A 186 0.91 5.42 7.15
CA SER A 186 0.28 4.12 7.18
C SER A 186 0.98 3.10 6.28
N VAL A 187 0.91 1.84 6.73
CA VAL A 187 1.46 0.67 6.03
C VAL A 187 0.56 -0.54 6.26
N HIS A 188 0.71 -1.56 5.43
CA HIS A 188 0.08 -2.87 5.58
C HIS A 188 1.11 -3.88 6.05
N TYR A 189 0.71 -4.87 6.85
CA TYR A 189 1.61 -5.93 7.27
C TYR A 189 0.91 -7.27 7.44
N TYR A 190 1.39 -8.26 6.70
CA TYR A 190 1.01 -9.66 6.87
C TYR A 190 2.24 -10.49 7.25
N PRO A 191 2.11 -11.50 8.12
CA PRO A 191 3.21 -12.39 8.46
C PRO A 191 3.57 -13.28 7.25
N GLN A 192 4.86 -13.43 6.99
CA GLN A 192 5.36 -14.01 5.73
C GLN A 192 5.67 -15.52 5.82
N GLY A 193 5.32 -16.17 6.93
CA GLY A 193 5.61 -17.58 7.21
C GLY A 193 4.46 -18.54 6.86
N GLY A 194 3.41 -18.03 6.20
CA GLY A 194 2.22 -18.79 5.81
C GLY A 194 1.10 -18.80 6.86
N GLU A 195 1.20 -17.97 7.89
CA GLU A 195 0.24 -17.87 8.98
C GLU A 195 -1.11 -17.29 8.49
N PHE A 196 -1.05 -16.33 7.57
CA PHE A 196 -2.21 -15.81 6.86
C PHE A 196 -2.82 -16.90 5.96
N GLY A 197 -3.93 -17.46 6.43
CA GLY A 197 -4.59 -18.62 5.83
C GLY A 197 -5.33 -19.41 6.91
N ASN A 198 -5.75 -20.64 6.59
CA ASN A 198 -6.54 -21.48 7.50
C ASN A 198 -5.78 -22.71 8.04
N ASP A 199 -4.46 -22.78 7.87
CA ASP A 199 -3.66 -23.87 8.45
C ASP A 199 -3.63 -23.76 9.98
N THR A 200 -4.22 -24.75 10.64
CA THR A 200 -4.27 -24.90 12.10
C THR A 200 -3.51 -26.13 12.57
N SER A 201 -2.53 -26.62 11.80
CA SER A 201 -1.57 -27.61 12.27
C SER A 201 -0.83 -27.10 13.51
N SER A 202 -0.39 -27.99 14.39
CA SER A 202 0.32 -27.59 15.62
C SER A 202 1.56 -26.73 15.33
N ALA A 203 2.27 -27.03 14.23
CA ALA A 203 3.41 -26.25 13.78
C ALA A 203 3.00 -24.81 13.40
N MET A 204 1.91 -24.65 12.63
CA MET A 204 1.42 -23.34 12.24
C MET A 204 0.86 -22.55 13.44
N GLN A 205 0.20 -23.21 14.39
CA GLN A 205 -0.26 -22.54 15.60
C GLN A 205 0.90 -21.97 16.44
N LEU A 206 2.00 -22.73 16.60
CA LEU A 206 3.20 -22.28 17.30
C LEU A 206 3.91 -21.13 16.58
N ARG A 207 3.87 -21.11 15.24
CA ARG A 207 4.40 -20.03 14.42
C ARG A 207 3.54 -18.78 14.53
N ARG A 208 2.21 -18.90 14.39
CA ARG A 208 1.24 -17.78 14.46
C ARG A 208 1.28 -17.04 15.79
N ASN A 209 1.67 -17.70 16.89
CA ASN A 209 1.88 -17.06 18.19
C ASN A 209 3.10 -16.12 18.26
N ARG A 210 3.86 -15.96 17.17
CA ARG A 210 5.07 -15.12 17.10
C ARG A 210 4.74 -13.78 16.44
N THR A 211 4.06 -12.92 17.18
CA THR A 211 3.70 -11.53 16.78
C THR A 211 4.85 -10.53 16.98
N ARG A 212 6.05 -11.03 17.35
CA ARG A 212 7.20 -10.23 17.77
C ARG A 212 7.72 -9.29 16.67
N SER A 213 7.49 -9.58 15.40
CA SER A 213 7.83 -8.68 14.29
C SER A 213 7.15 -7.31 14.41
N LEU A 214 6.04 -7.19 15.16
CA LEU A 214 5.37 -5.91 15.40
C LEU A 214 6.13 -5.00 16.38
N TRP A 215 7.00 -5.51 17.25
CA TRP A 215 7.50 -4.73 18.40
C TRP A 215 8.92 -5.03 18.88
N ASP A 216 9.43 -6.25 18.70
CA ASP A 216 10.65 -6.68 19.39
C ASP A 216 11.92 -6.33 18.59
N PRO A 217 12.82 -5.46 19.10
CA PRO A 217 14.06 -5.08 18.41
C PRO A 217 15.12 -6.20 18.33
N ASN A 218 14.90 -7.32 19.01
CA ASN A 218 15.81 -8.47 19.03
C ASN A 218 15.27 -9.68 18.28
N TYR A 219 14.02 -9.64 17.81
CA TYR A 219 13.44 -10.72 17.01
C TYR A 219 13.83 -10.57 15.55
N ILE A 220 14.48 -11.60 14.99
CA ILE A 220 14.70 -11.73 13.55
C ILE A 220 13.51 -12.50 12.99
N ASP A 221 12.86 -11.93 11.99
CA ASP A 221 11.72 -12.55 11.32
C ASP A 221 12.16 -13.84 10.60
N GLU A 222 11.45 -14.94 10.87
CA GLU A 222 11.85 -16.29 10.46
C GLU A 222 11.36 -16.66 9.05
N THR A 223 11.44 -15.70 8.14
CA THR A 223 10.96 -15.81 6.76
C THR A 223 12.01 -15.24 5.79
N TRP A 224 11.62 -15.00 4.54
CA TRP A 224 12.48 -14.34 3.56
C TRP A 224 12.92 -12.93 3.98
N ILE A 225 12.19 -12.29 4.90
CA ILE A 225 12.57 -10.99 5.47
C ILE A 225 13.93 -11.08 6.17
N ASN A 226 14.12 -12.10 7.02
CA ASN A 226 15.36 -12.39 7.75
C ASN A 226 16.04 -11.15 8.37
N ASP A 227 15.23 -10.27 8.96
CA ASP A 227 15.67 -9.02 9.58
C ASP A 227 14.75 -8.67 10.77
N LYS A 228 15.13 -7.67 11.54
CA LYS A 228 14.39 -7.12 12.67
C LYS A 228 13.37 -6.10 12.16
N VAL A 229 12.15 -6.58 11.94
CA VAL A 229 11.05 -5.72 11.48
C VAL A 229 10.72 -4.65 12.52
N GLN A 230 10.43 -5.06 13.77
CA GLN A 230 10.04 -4.20 14.90
C GLN A 230 9.08 -3.08 14.48
N LEU A 231 7.98 -3.46 13.81
CA LEU A 231 7.19 -2.57 12.95
C LEU A 231 6.76 -1.27 13.63
N ILE A 232 6.09 -1.35 14.77
CA ILE A 232 5.54 -0.15 15.42
C ILE A 232 6.66 0.78 15.91
N PRO A 233 7.71 0.29 16.63
CA PRO A 233 8.89 1.10 16.91
C PRO A 233 9.53 1.72 15.66
N ARG A 234 9.62 0.98 14.54
CA ARG A 234 10.16 1.46 13.27
C ARG A 234 9.32 2.62 12.71
N LEU A 235 8.00 2.46 12.61
CA LEU A 235 7.10 3.51 12.11
C LEU A 235 7.22 4.79 12.95
N LYS A 236 7.17 4.65 14.28
CA LYS A 236 7.29 5.79 15.19
C LYS A 236 8.65 6.47 15.09
N ASN A 237 9.72 5.69 14.94
CA ASN A 237 11.07 6.22 14.74
C ASN A 237 11.21 6.95 13.39
N TRP A 238 10.66 6.41 12.31
CA TRP A 238 10.68 7.08 11.01
C TRP A 238 9.89 8.38 11.02
N VAL A 239 8.69 8.37 11.58
CA VAL A 239 7.90 9.59 11.74
C VAL A 239 8.63 10.63 12.59
N SER A 240 9.17 10.25 13.76
CA SER A 240 9.86 11.19 14.64
C SER A 240 11.15 11.74 14.04
N THR A 241 11.79 11.00 13.13
CA THR A 241 13.03 11.42 12.45
C THR A 241 12.75 12.27 11.23
N TYR A 242 11.84 11.82 10.36
CA TYR A 242 11.69 12.34 9.00
C TYR A 242 10.46 13.21 8.79
N TYR A 243 9.42 13.10 9.63
CA TYR A 243 8.27 14.01 9.58
C TYR A 243 7.53 14.10 10.95
N PRO A 244 8.13 14.79 11.95
CA PRO A 244 7.59 14.84 13.30
C PRO A 244 6.15 15.33 13.37
N GLY A 245 5.36 14.74 14.28
CA GLY A 245 3.95 15.09 14.51
C GLY A 245 2.95 14.45 13.53
N THR A 246 3.42 13.60 12.62
CA THR A 246 2.54 12.68 11.86
C THR A 246 2.10 11.54 12.79
N LEU A 247 0.90 11.01 12.62
CA LEU A 247 0.43 9.81 13.32
C LEU A 247 0.93 8.54 12.62
N THR A 248 0.79 7.38 13.27
CA THR A 248 1.25 6.08 12.76
C THR A 248 0.12 5.05 12.75
N ALA A 249 -0.08 4.37 11.62
CA ALA A 249 -1.13 3.38 11.46
C ALA A 249 -0.64 2.10 10.76
N ILE A 250 -1.30 0.97 11.09
CA ILE A 250 -1.24 -0.27 10.31
C ILE A 250 -2.67 -0.51 9.80
N THR A 251 -2.90 -0.17 8.53
CA THR A 251 -4.25 -0.09 7.94
C THR A 251 -4.73 -1.41 7.36
N GLU A 252 -3.82 -2.36 7.14
CA GLU A 252 -4.16 -3.76 6.90
C GLU A 252 -3.21 -4.69 7.66
N TYR A 253 -3.80 -5.72 8.28
CA TYR A 253 -3.08 -6.85 8.86
C TYR A 253 -4.02 -8.04 9.04
N ASN A 254 -3.48 -9.26 8.92
CA ASN A 254 -4.22 -10.47 9.29
C ASN A 254 -3.24 -11.63 9.55
N TRP A 255 -3.38 -12.30 10.70
CA TRP A 255 -2.57 -13.48 11.07
C TRP A 255 -3.24 -14.82 10.71
N GLY A 256 -4.42 -14.80 10.10
CA GLY A 256 -5.17 -15.98 9.68
C GLY A 256 -5.84 -16.75 10.82
N ALA A 257 -6.32 -17.94 10.49
CA ALA A 257 -7.02 -18.87 11.38
C ALA A 257 -8.21 -18.24 12.14
N GLU A 258 -8.96 -17.36 11.46
CA GLU A 258 -10.04 -16.54 12.05
C GLU A 258 -11.11 -17.38 12.77
N SER A 259 -11.45 -18.54 12.21
CA SER A 259 -12.44 -19.45 12.79
C SER A 259 -11.87 -20.43 13.83
N HIS A 260 -10.65 -20.20 14.33
CA HIS A 260 -9.95 -21.09 15.25
C HIS A 260 -9.41 -20.34 16.47
N ILE A 261 -9.38 -21.00 17.64
CA ILE A 261 -8.99 -20.37 18.91
C ILE A 261 -7.58 -19.76 18.86
N ASN A 262 -6.66 -20.38 18.12
CA ASN A 262 -5.32 -19.85 17.90
C ASN A 262 -5.33 -18.48 17.19
N GLY A 263 -6.15 -18.29 16.15
CA GLY A 263 -6.31 -17.00 15.50
C GLY A 263 -6.90 -15.95 16.45
N ALA A 264 -7.87 -16.34 17.28
CA ALA A 264 -8.46 -15.46 18.29
C ALA A 264 -7.44 -15.01 19.36
N THR A 265 -6.60 -15.93 19.87
CA THR A 265 -5.54 -15.57 20.82
C THR A 265 -4.48 -14.67 20.18
N THR A 266 -4.13 -14.92 18.92
CA THR A 266 -3.19 -14.06 18.17
C THR A 266 -3.78 -12.68 17.94
N GLN A 267 -5.05 -12.56 17.56
CA GLN A 267 -5.73 -11.28 17.42
C GLN A 267 -5.74 -10.50 18.74
N ALA A 268 -6.06 -11.14 19.85
CA ALA A 268 -6.07 -10.51 21.16
C ALA A 268 -4.67 -9.99 21.56
N ASP A 269 -3.62 -10.77 21.25
CA ASP A 269 -2.23 -10.37 21.45
C ASP A 269 -1.85 -9.15 20.60
N ILE A 270 -2.21 -9.13 19.31
CA ILE A 270 -1.95 -8.01 18.40
C ILE A 270 -2.62 -6.72 18.91
N LEU A 271 -3.89 -6.79 19.35
CA LEU A 271 -4.58 -5.63 19.92
C LEU A 271 -3.90 -5.11 21.19
N GLY A 272 -3.42 -6.01 22.05
CA GLY A 272 -2.61 -5.66 23.22
C GLY A 272 -1.29 -4.99 22.85
N ILE A 273 -0.62 -5.49 21.80
CA ILE A 273 0.61 -4.92 21.26
C ILE A 273 0.37 -3.52 20.70
N PHE A 274 -0.69 -3.30 19.93
CA PHE A 274 -1.02 -1.98 19.38
C PHE A 274 -1.18 -0.94 20.49
N GLY A 275 -1.97 -1.26 21.52
CA GLY A 275 -2.14 -0.36 22.67
C GLY A 275 -0.86 -0.12 23.46
N ARG A 276 -0.04 -1.16 23.67
CA ARG A 276 1.23 -1.07 24.42
C ARG A 276 2.30 -0.26 23.68
N GLU A 277 2.47 -0.50 22.39
CA GLU A 277 3.47 0.19 21.54
C GLU A 277 3.02 1.59 21.12
N GLY A 278 1.77 1.94 21.39
CA GLY A 278 1.21 3.26 21.11
C GLY A 278 1.07 3.53 19.62
N LEU A 279 0.54 2.56 18.87
CA LEU A 279 0.03 2.83 17.52
C LEU A 279 -1.20 3.75 17.63
N ASP A 280 -1.34 4.72 16.72
CA ASP A 280 -2.41 5.74 16.74
C ASP A 280 -3.70 5.24 16.06
#